data_AF-A0A7S3EX67-F1
#
_entry.id   AF-A0A7S3EX67-F1
#
_cell.length_a   1.000
_cell.length_b   1.000
_cell.length_c   1.000
_cell.angle_alpha   90.00
_cell.angle_beta   90.00
_cell.angle_gamma   90.00
#
_symmetry.space_group_name_H-M   'P 1'
#
loop_
_entity.id
_entity.type
_entity.pdbx_description
1 polymer ?
#
loop_
_entity_poly.entity_id
_entity_poly.type
_entity_poly.pdbx_seq_one_letter_code
_entity_poly.pdbx_strand_id
1 'polypeptide(L)'
;AKNAIKNKKKFQNKNSIGKTKRKNGSAGRYITRTKAVSKLQVTLKDFRRLCILKGIYPREPKKKFKGGNTTYYFAKDILFLSHEPLLDKFREQKAFLKKVRRAVGRHEKKAAKRLDARRPVYKLDHLIRERYPTFGDGLQDLDDALSLIFLFASLPSSKYVPAARIARCQQLRREFHAYIARTRTLRKVFISIKGIYFQAEVQGTTLTWVEPHAFAQQPTMEVDYRVMLSFMELYEALLTFVQYKLYHDQGLAYPPTLDDTLDASGASLSAVVLQPAPGQLAA
;
A
#
# COMPACT_ATOMS: atom_id res chain seq x y z
N ALA A 1 38.30 63.36 -13.75
CA ALA A 1 37.61 62.75 -14.90
C ALA A 1 37.09 61.38 -14.50
N LYS A 2 35.79 61.13 -14.71
CA LYS A 2 35.03 59.95 -14.24
C LYS A 2 35.26 58.76 -15.17
N ASN A 3 35.81 57.65 -14.68
CA ASN A 3 35.89 56.39 -15.42
C ASN A 3 34.77 55.43 -15.01
N ALA A 4 33.64 55.51 -15.73
CA ALA A 4 32.57 54.53 -15.67
C ALA A 4 32.80 53.45 -16.75
N ILE A 5 33.34 52.30 -16.34
CA ILE A 5 33.47 51.12 -17.20
C ILE A 5 32.07 50.54 -17.44
N LYS A 6 31.49 50.84 -18.60
CA LYS A 6 30.25 50.21 -19.08
C LYS A 6 30.52 48.74 -19.45
N ASN A 7 30.26 47.84 -18.52
CA ASN A 7 30.16 46.40 -18.80
C ASN A 7 28.92 46.12 -19.67
N LYS A 8 29.08 46.20 -21.00
CA LYS A 8 28.09 45.68 -21.95
C LYS A 8 28.09 44.16 -21.86
N LYS A 9 27.13 43.59 -21.11
CA LYS A 9 26.76 42.17 -21.25
C LYS A 9 26.38 41.92 -22.71
N LYS A 10 27.28 41.30 -23.48
CA LYS A 10 26.97 40.74 -24.81
C LYS A 10 25.88 39.69 -24.59
N PHE A 11 24.64 40.02 -24.93
CA PHE A 11 23.58 39.03 -25.09
C PHE A 11 24.00 38.07 -26.21
N GLN A 12 24.53 36.91 -25.84
CA GLN A 12 24.66 35.81 -26.78
C GLN A 12 23.24 35.37 -27.19
N ASN A 13 22.95 35.46 -28.49
CA ASN A 13 21.73 34.99 -29.15
C ASN A 13 20.40 35.70 -28.83
N LYS A 14 20.15 36.82 -29.54
CA LYS A 14 18.82 37.43 -29.69
C LYS A 14 17.81 36.55 -30.45
N ASN A 15 18.25 35.51 -31.18
CA ASN A 15 17.39 34.57 -31.91
C ASN A 15 16.91 33.36 -31.08
N SER A 16 17.06 33.39 -29.75
CA SER A 16 16.63 32.30 -28.85
C SER A 16 15.30 32.56 -28.14
N ILE A 17 14.68 33.73 -28.36
CA ILE A 17 13.34 34.05 -27.85
C ILE A 17 12.32 33.27 -28.70
N GLY A 18 11.87 32.13 -28.20
CA GLY A 18 10.69 31.44 -28.74
C GLY A 18 10.88 30.05 -29.33
N LYS A 19 12.11 29.52 -29.45
CA LYS A 19 12.28 28.07 -29.70
C LYS A 19 12.44 27.35 -28.37
N THR A 20 11.32 27.03 -27.71
CA THR A 20 11.31 25.99 -26.68
C THR A 20 11.97 24.76 -27.29
N LYS A 21 13.19 24.42 -26.86
CA LYS A 21 13.85 23.16 -27.23
C LYS A 21 12.84 22.05 -26.97
N ARG A 22 12.29 21.46 -28.04
CA ARG A 22 11.46 20.26 -27.93
C ARG A 22 12.29 19.27 -27.14
N LYS A 23 11.77 18.85 -25.99
CA LYS A 23 12.48 17.91 -25.10
C LYS A 23 12.43 16.53 -25.73
N ASN A 24 13.25 16.33 -26.75
CA ASN A 24 13.37 15.06 -27.43
C ASN A 24 14.27 14.13 -26.61
N GLY A 25 13.97 12.83 -26.57
CA GLY A 25 14.73 11.82 -25.83
C GLY A 25 14.42 11.76 -24.33
N SER A 26 15.44 11.44 -23.51
CA SER A 26 15.29 11.18 -22.07
C SER A 26 14.65 12.33 -21.28
N ALA A 27 14.86 13.58 -21.71
CA ALA A 27 14.29 14.75 -21.03
C ALA A 27 12.77 14.90 -21.23
N GLY A 28 12.20 14.28 -22.27
CA GLY A 28 10.74 14.22 -22.51
C GLY A 28 10.10 12.98 -21.88
N ARG A 29 10.79 11.84 -21.91
CA ARG A 29 10.29 10.55 -21.41
C ARG A 29 10.26 10.45 -19.89
N TYR A 30 11.14 11.17 -19.18
CA TYR A 30 11.26 11.09 -17.73
C TYR A 30 10.99 12.43 -17.05
N ILE A 31 10.48 12.35 -15.82
CA ILE A 31 10.24 13.48 -14.94
C ILE A 31 10.89 13.21 -13.58
N THR A 32 11.47 14.23 -12.96
CA THR A 32 12.08 14.10 -11.63
C THR A 32 11.00 14.05 -10.55
N ARG A 33 11.27 13.35 -9.43
CA ARG A 33 10.34 13.25 -8.29
C ARG A 33 9.79 14.61 -7.85
N THR A 34 10.65 15.61 -7.67
CA THR A 34 10.24 16.97 -7.26
C THR A 34 9.26 17.61 -8.25
N LYS A 35 9.48 17.41 -9.55
CA LYS A 35 8.58 17.92 -10.59
C LYS A 35 7.26 17.16 -10.63
N ALA A 36 7.29 15.84 -10.43
CA ALA A 36 6.08 15.01 -10.37
C ALA A 36 5.18 15.42 -9.20
N VAL A 37 5.76 15.58 -8.00
CA VAL A 37 5.06 16.05 -6.80
C VAL A 37 4.45 17.44 -7.03
N SER A 38 5.23 18.37 -7.59
CA SER A 38 4.74 19.71 -7.91
C SER A 38 3.62 19.70 -8.96
N LYS A 39 3.73 18.87 -10.00
CA LYS A 39 2.73 18.74 -11.07
C LYS A 39 1.40 18.17 -10.56
N LEU A 40 1.44 17.17 -9.68
CA LEU A 40 0.26 16.53 -9.10
C LEU A 40 -0.36 17.33 -7.93
N GLN A 41 0.35 18.35 -7.44
CA GLN A 41 -0.07 19.22 -6.32
C GLN A 41 -0.35 18.45 -5.01
N VAL A 42 0.38 17.36 -4.78
CA VAL A 42 0.27 16.53 -3.57
C VAL A 42 1.49 16.67 -2.69
N THR A 43 1.40 16.21 -1.43
CA THR A 43 2.59 16.16 -0.56
C THR A 43 3.50 15.01 -0.97
N LEU A 44 4.77 15.03 -0.56
CA LEU A 44 5.69 13.92 -0.84
C LEU A 44 5.21 12.60 -0.24
N LYS A 45 4.57 12.64 0.94
CA LYS A 45 4.01 11.46 1.61
C LYS A 45 2.87 10.86 0.77
N ASP A 46 1.93 11.69 0.34
CA ASP A 46 0.78 11.23 -0.44
C ASP A 46 1.20 10.77 -1.83
N PHE A 47 2.21 11.42 -2.43
CA PHE A 47 2.82 10.97 -3.69
C PHE A 47 3.41 9.57 -3.57
N ARG A 48 4.19 9.30 -2.52
CA ARG A 48 4.74 7.94 -2.28
C ARG A 48 3.65 6.92 -2.11
N ARG A 49 2.61 7.23 -1.31
CA ARG A 49 1.45 6.35 -1.11
C ARG A 49 0.72 6.06 -2.43
N LEU A 50 0.47 7.08 -3.23
CA LEU A 50 -0.17 6.95 -4.55
C LEU A 50 0.66 6.05 -5.48
N CYS A 51 1.98 6.25 -5.51
CA CYS A 51 2.88 5.40 -6.28
C CYS A 51 2.84 3.93 -5.85
N ILE A 52 2.80 3.65 -4.54
CA ILE A 52 2.72 2.28 -4.01
C ILE A 52 1.40 1.62 -4.42
N LEU A 53 0.28 2.33 -4.21
CA LEU A 53 -1.05 1.85 -4.53
C LEU A 53 -1.18 1.54 -6.04
N LYS A 54 -0.75 2.46 -6.91
CA LYS A 54 -0.81 2.28 -8.37
C LYS A 54 0.33 1.41 -8.95
N GLY A 55 1.29 0.97 -8.16
CA GLY A 55 2.44 0.20 -8.67
C GLY A 55 3.35 1.01 -9.61
N ILE A 56 3.51 2.32 -9.37
CA ILE A 56 4.42 3.17 -10.14
C ILE A 56 5.76 3.27 -9.42
N TYR A 57 6.78 2.67 -10.05
CA TYR A 57 8.12 2.58 -9.50
C TYR A 57 9.07 3.61 -10.13
N PRO A 58 10.09 4.07 -9.40
CA PRO A 58 11.13 4.90 -9.96
C PRO A 58 11.90 4.16 -11.06
N ARG A 59 12.39 4.91 -12.05
CA ARG A 59 13.09 4.38 -13.22
C ARG A 59 14.42 5.10 -13.42
N GLU A 60 15.43 4.38 -13.87
CA GLU A 60 16.74 4.95 -14.16
C GLU A 60 16.87 5.28 -15.65
N PRO A 61 17.02 6.55 -16.03
CA PRO A 61 17.20 6.92 -17.43
C PRO A 61 18.62 6.59 -17.89
N LYS A 62 18.76 6.06 -19.13
CA LYS A 62 20.06 5.78 -19.77
C LYS A 62 21.03 6.97 -19.69
N LYS A 63 20.51 8.20 -19.81
CA LYS A 63 21.26 9.44 -19.60
C LYS A 63 20.53 10.31 -18.59
N LYS A 64 21.08 10.43 -17.38
CA LYS A 64 20.58 11.35 -16.34
C LYS A 64 20.82 12.79 -16.78
N PHE A 65 19.76 13.59 -16.81
CA PHE A 65 19.81 14.99 -17.24
C PHE A 65 19.78 15.98 -16.07
N LYS A 66 19.59 15.50 -14.83
CA LYS A 66 19.62 16.28 -13.59
C LYS A 66 20.27 15.49 -12.45
N GLY A 67 21.57 15.66 -12.24
CA GLY A 67 22.30 15.07 -11.10
C GLY A 67 22.30 13.53 -11.04
N GLY A 68 23.28 12.96 -10.34
CA GLY A 68 23.42 11.51 -10.18
C GLY A 68 22.36 10.88 -9.27
N ASN A 69 22.02 11.56 -8.17
CA ASN A 69 21.16 11.05 -7.08
C ASN A 69 19.67 11.40 -7.23
N THR A 70 19.23 11.87 -8.40
CA THR A 70 17.84 12.24 -8.60
C THR A 70 17.01 11.01 -8.96
N THR A 71 15.89 10.82 -8.28
CA THR A 71 14.88 9.81 -8.63
C THR A 71 14.04 10.30 -9.81
N TYR A 72 13.89 9.47 -10.85
CA TYR A 72 13.07 9.73 -12.02
C TYR A 72 11.89 8.77 -12.11
N TYR A 73 10.83 9.22 -12.77
CA TYR A 73 9.63 8.45 -13.12
C TYR A 73 9.35 8.65 -14.61
N PHE A 74 8.58 7.76 -15.24
CA PHE A 74 8.12 8.04 -16.59
C PHE A 74 7.10 9.18 -16.60
N ALA A 75 7.21 10.06 -17.58
CA ALA A 75 6.29 11.17 -17.74
C ALA A 75 4.85 10.69 -18.05
N LYS A 76 4.72 9.55 -18.74
CA LYS A 76 3.44 8.88 -19.03
C LYS A 76 2.74 8.43 -17.75
N ASP A 77 3.47 7.77 -16.84
CA ASP A 77 2.90 7.27 -15.57
C ASP A 77 2.41 8.43 -14.69
N ILE A 78 3.15 9.54 -14.65
CA ILE A 78 2.71 10.73 -13.91
C ILE A 78 1.50 11.40 -14.55
N LEU A 79 1.36 11.34 -15.88
CA LEU A 79 0.16 11.81 -16.57
C LEU A 79 -1.04 10.88 -16.28
N PHE A 80 -0.82 9.59 -16.20
CA PHE A 80 -1.85 8.64 -15.79
C PHE A 80 -2.33 8.93 -14.36
N LEU A 81 -1.40 9.20 -13.42
CA LEU A 81 -1.73 9.61 -12.06
C LEU A 81 -2.52 10.92 -11.95
N SER A 82 -2.44 11.82 -12.93
CA SER A 82 -3.19 13.08 -12.83
C SER A 82 -4.69 12.93 -13.06
N HIS A 83 -5.13 11.81 -13.66
CA HIS A 83 -6.54 11.50 -13.90
C HIS A 83 -7.08 10.46 -12.90
N GLU A 84 -6.33 10.17 -11.85
CA GLU A 84 -6.64 9.12 -10.92
C GLU A 84 -7.60 9.62 -9.81
N PRO A 85 -8.72 8.92 -9.52
CA PRO A 85 -9.73 9.39 -8.56
C PRO A 85 -9.28 9.46 -7.08
N LEU A 86 -8.36 8.58 -6.65
CA LEU A 86 -7.78 8.61 -5.29
C LEU A 86 -7.03 9.91 -5.02
N LEU A 87 -6.48 10.57 -6.05
CA LEU A 87 -5.89 11.91 -5.94
C LEU A 87 -6.88 12.92 -5.33
N ASP A 88 -8.14 12.89 -5.78
CA ASP A 88 -9.19 13.77 -5.26
C ASP A 88 -9.59 13.38 -3.84
N LYS A 89 -9.56 12.09 -3.50
CA LYS A 89 -9.77 11.62 -2.13
C LYS A 89 -8.64 12.06 -1.18
N PHE A 90 -7.40 12.09 -1.64
CA PHE A 90 -6.28 12.63 -0.84
C PHE A 90 -6.43 14.15 -0.63
N ARG A 91 -6.90 14.88 -1.64
CA ARG A 91 -7.21 16.31 -1.51
C ARG A 91 -8.36 16.56 -0.53
N GLU A 92 -9.41 15.73 -0.58
CA GLU A 92 -10.54 15.75 0.35
C GLU A 92 -10.07 15.51 1.80
N GLN A 93 -9.27 14.46 2.02
CA GLN A 93 -8.68 14.15 3.32
C GLN A 93 -7.80 15.29 3.83
N LYS A 94 -6.99 15.92 2.97
CA LYS A 94 -6.16 17.06 3.35
C LYS A 94 -7.00 18.28 3.73
N ALA A 95 -8.05 18.58 2.97
CA ALA A 95 -8.99 19.66 3.29
C ALA A 95 -9.71 19.40 4.61
N PHE A 96 -10.13 18.15 4.85
CA PHE A 96 -10.72 17.71 6.11
C PHE A 96 -9.76 17.89 7.29
N LEU A 97 -8.52 17.41 7.18
CA LEU A 97 -7.50 17.58 8.22
C LEU A 97 -7.21 19.05 8.52
N LYS A 98 -7.31 19.95 7.52
CA LYS A 98 -7.21 21.39 7.73
C LYS A 98 -8.38 21.94 8.56
N LYS A 99 -9.61 21.46 8.33
CA LYS A 99 -10.79 21.83 9.13
C LYS A 99 -10.65 21.36 10.58
N VAL A 100 -10.23 20.11 10.78
CA VAL A 100 -9.97 19.55 12.12
C VAL A 100 -8.90 20.36 12.85
N ARG A 101 -7.76 20.65 12.20
CA ARG A 101 -6.69 21.47 12.79
C ARG A 101 -7.15 22.88 13.16
N ARG A 102 -8.01 23.51 12.35
CA ARG A 102 -8.60 24.81 12.68
C ARG A 102 -9.47 24.75 13.93
N ALA A 103 -10.34 23.75 14.05
CA ALA A 103 -11.18 23.58 15.24
C ALA A 103 -10.33 23.29 16.50
N VAL A 104 -9.29 22.45 16.37
CA VAL A 104 -8.34 22.17 17.46
C VAL A 104 -7.57 23.43 17.86
N GLY A 105 -7.11 24.23 16.88
CA GLY A 105 -6.41 25.49 17.13
C GLY A 105 -7.26 26.58 17.76
N ARG A 106 -8.59 26.53 17.62
CA ARG A 106 -9.56 27.37 18.35
C ARG A 106 -9.98 26.78 19.70
N HIS A 107 -9.37 25.69 20.13
CA HIS A 107 -9.70 24.96 21.36
C HIS A 107 -11.13 24.39 21.42
N GLU A 108 -11.82 24.24 20.28
CA GLU A 108 -13.17 23.67 20.18
C GLU A 108 -13.16 22.12 20.20
N LYS A 109 -12.84 21.52 21.35
CA LYS A 109 -12.64 20.06 21.49
C LYS A 109 -13.83 19.22 21.01
N LYS A 110 -15.07 19.61 21.37
CA LYS A 110 -16.29 18.88 20.98
C LYS A 110 -16.52 18.93 19.47
N ALA A 111 -16.33 20.09 18.85
CA ALA A 111 -16.47 20.24 17.41
C ALA A 111 -15.40 19.45 16.65
N ALA A 112 -14.16 19.46 17.14
CA ALA A 112 -13.08 18.66 16.57
C ALA A 112 -13.38 17.15 16.60
N LYS A 113 -13.87 16.62 17.73
CA LYS A 113 -14.30 15.21 17.84
C LYS A 113 -15.43 14.86 16.86
N ARG A 114 -16.46 15.71 16.78
CA ARG A 114 -17.57 15.52 15.83
C ARG A 114 -17.11 15.53 14.38
N LEU A 115 -16.15 16.40 14.05
CA LEU A 115 -15.55 16.42 12.72
C LEU A 115 -14.76 15.13 12.48
N ASP A 116 -13.89 14.71 13.42
CA ASP A 116 -13.05 13.52 13.26
C ASP A 116 -13.87 12.22 13.09
N ALA A 117 -15.04 12.12 13.72
CA ALA A 117 -15.98 11.03 13.51
C ALA A 117 -16.48 10.91 12.05
N ARG A 118 -16.45 12.01 11.29
CA ARG A 118 -16.83 12.06 9.86
C ARG A 118 -15.63 11.99 8.93
N ARG A 119 -14.52 11.39 9.38
CA ARG A 119 -13.29 11.29 8.58
C ARG A 119 -13.58 10.53 7.26
N PRO A 120 -13.25 11.12 6.10
CA PRO A 120 -13.47 10.46 4.83
C PRO A 120 -12.51 9.26 4.68
N VAL A 121 -13.10 8.08 4.49
CA VAL A 121 -12.40 6.83 4.18
C VAL A 121 -12.58 6.56 2.68
N TYR A 122 -11.50 6.12 2.02
CA TYR A 122 -11.58 5.65 0.64
C TYR A 122 -11.45 4.12 0.64
N LYS A 123 -11.96 3.49 -0.42
CA LYS A 123 -11.83 2.04 -0.64
C LYS A 123 -10.79 1.78 -1.72
N LEU A 124 -10.14 0.61 -1.66
CA LEU A 124 -9.15 0.17 -2.64
C LEU A 124 -9.71 -0.82 -3.67
N ASP A 125 -11.01 -1.12 -3.61
CA ASP A 125 -11.67 -2.15 -4.42
C ASP A 125 -11.45 -1.98 -5.92
N HIS A 126 -11.65 -0.76 -6.43
CA HIS A 126 -11.43 -0.45 -7.84
C HIS A 126 -9.96 -0.58 -8.25
N LEU A 127 -9.04 -0.25 -7.33
CA LEU A 127 -7.60 -0.33 -7.58
C LEU A 127 -7.13 -1.78 -7.67
N ILE A 128 -7.62 -2.64 -6.78
CA ILE A 128 -7.31 -4.07 -6.79
C ILE A 128 -7.81 -4.69 -8.10
N ARG A 129 -9.06 -4.41 -8.51
CA ARG A 129 -9.62 -4.92 -9.77
C ARG A 129 -8.89 -4.43 -11.02
N GLU A 130 -8.42 -3.18 -11.02
CA GLU A 130 -7.63 -2.62 -12.12
C GLU A 130 -6.24 -3.26 -12.20
N ARG A 131 -5.61 -3.51 -11.04
CA ARG A 131 -4.26 -4.06 -10.96
C ARG A 131 -4.21 -5.57 -11.17
N TYR A 132 -5.25 -6.28 -10.73
CA TYR A 132 -5.41 -7.73 -10.83
C TYR A 132 -6.73 -8.04 -11.54
N PRO A 133 -6.76 -7.97 -12.89
CA PRO A 133 -7.98 -8.19 -13.66
C PRO A 133 -8.52 -9.62 -13.49
N THR A 134 -7.63 -10.60 -13.34
CA THR A 134 -8.00 -12.00 -13.10
C THR A 134 -7.66 -12.43 -11.68
N PHE A 135 -8.35 -13.46 -11.21
CA PHE A 135 -8.05 -14.07 -9.91
C PHE A 135 -6.64 -14.69 -9.87
N GLY A 136 -6.19 -15.27 -10.99
CA GLY A 136 -4.85 -15.85 -11.10
C GLY A 136 -3.76 -14.79 -10.88
N ASP A 137 -3.93 -13.59 -11.45
CA ASP A 137 -2.97 -12.49 -11.26
C ASP A 137 -2.85 -12.10 -9.78
N GLY A 138 -4.00 -12.04 -9.08
CA GLY A 138 -4.03 -11.73 -7.64
C GLY A 138 -3.40 -12.83 -6.78
N LEU A 139 -3.51 -14.09 -7.20
CA LEU A 139 -2.94 -15.23 -6.50
C LEU A 139 -1.41 -15.30 -6.66
N GLN A 140 -0.88 -14.97 -7.85
CA GLN A 140 0.56 -14.94 -8.10
C GLN A 140 1.30 -13.89 -7.27
N ASP A 141 0.69 -12.73 -7.02
CA ASP A 141 1.26 -11.65 -6.20
C ASP A 141 1.01 -11.84 -4.68
N LEU A 142 0.39 -12.95 -4.27
CA LEU A 142 -0.04 -13.14 -2.88
C LEU A 142 1.11 -13.51 -1.92
N ASP A 143 2.21 -14.07 -2.42
CA ASP A 143 3.37 -14.51 -1.61
C ASP A 143 3.99 -13.36 -0.80
N ASP A 144 4.22 -12.22 -1.44
CA ASP A 144 4.72 -10.99 -0.80
C ASP A 144 3.71 -10.44 0.21
N ALA A 145 2.42 -10.49 -0.14
CA ALA A 145 1.33 -10.01 0.70
C ALA A 145 1.24 -10.83 2.01
N LEU A 146 1.29 -12.16 1.91
CA LEU A 146 1.25 -13.08 3.05
C LEU A 146 2.44 -12.84 3.98
N SER A 147 3.64 -12.77 3.42
CA SER A 147 4.87 -12.57 4.20
C SER A 147 4.84 -11.24 4.97
N LEU A 148 4.36 -10.16 4.36
CA LEU A 148 4.25 -8.87 5.06
C LEU A 148 3.14 -8.88 6.12
N ILE A 149 1.97 -9.42 5.81
CA ILE A 149 0.85 -9.47 6.77
C ILE A 149 1.23 -10.31 7.99
N PHE A 150 1.92 -11.43 7.78
CA PHE A 150 2.28 -12.35 8.87
C PHE A 150 3.40 -11.79 9.72
N LEU A 151 4.33 -11.04 9.11
CA LEU A 151 5.29 -10.23 9.86
C LEU A 151 4.58 -9.24 10.79
N PHE A 152 3.64 -8.46 10.26
CA PHE A 152 2.90 -7.47 11.06
C PHE A 152 1.99 -8.10 12.12
N ALA A 153 1.48 -9.30 11.88
CA ALA A 153 0.68 -10.06 12.85
C ALA A 153 1.50 -10.48 14.09
N SER A 154 2.80 -10.67 13.92
CA SER A 154 3.75 -11.04 14.99
C SER A 154 4.41 -9.84 15.68
N LEU A 155 4.21 -8.60 15.18
CA LEU A 155 4.78 -7.40 15.80
C LEU A 155 3.94 -6.90 16.98
N PRO A 156 4.56 -6.38 18.05
CA PRO A 156 3.85 -5.70 19.12
C PRO A 156 3.34 -4.32 18.68
N SER A 157 2.29 -3.83 19.34
CA SER A 157 1.81 -2.47 19.10
C SER A 157 2.85 -1.44 19.52
N SER A 158 3.03 -0.42 18.69
CA SER A 158 4.00 0.65 18.92
C SER A 158 3.48 1.99 18.42
N LYS A 159 4.23 3.06 18.69
CA LYS A 159 3.95 4.39 18.13
C LYS A 159 3.92 4.40 16.59
N TYR A 160 4.62 3.47 15.95
CA TYR A 160 4.73 3.38 14.49
C TYR A 160 3.61 2.52 13.89
N VAL A 161 3.22 1.45 14.58
CA VAL A 161 2.25 0.46 14.08
C VAL A 161 1.02 0.43 15.00
N PRO A 162 -0.16 0.90 14.53
CA PRO A 162 -1.38 0.91 15.32
C PRO A 162 -1.87 -0.50 15.66
N ALA A 163 -2.35 -0.70 16.90
CA ALA A 163 -2.91 -1.98 17.36
C ALA A 163 -4.04 -2.50 16.45
N ALA A 164 -4.91 -1.61 15.96
CA ALA A 164 -6.02 -1.99 15.08
C ALA A 164 -5.55 -2.65 13.77
N ARG A 165 -4.37 -2.26 13.25
CA ARG A 165 -3.80 -2.86 12.04
C ARG A 165 -3.20 -4.23 12.33
N ILE A 166 -2.51 -4.38 13.46
CA ILE A 166 -1.97 -5.67 13.90
C ILE A 166 -3.11 -6.68 14.11
N ALA A 167 -4.19 -6.27 14.77
CA ALA A 167 -5.37 -7.11 14.96
C ALA A 167 -5.99 -7.56 13.62
N ARG A 168 -6.07 -6.66 12.63
CA ARG A 168 -6.55 -7.02 11.28
C ARG A 168 -5.61 -8.02 10.59
N CYS A 169 -4.30 -7.83 10.68
CA CYS A 169 -3.33 -8.80 10.14
C CYS A 169 -3.43 -10.17 10.83
N GLN A 170 -3.62 -10.19 12.15
CA GLN A 170 -3.81 -11.43 12.91
C GLN A 170 -5.10 -12.17 12.50
N GLN A 171 -6.18 -11.43 12.24
CA GLN A 171 -7.43 -11.98 11.73
C GLN A 171 -7.22 -12.59 10.33
N LEU A 172 -6.65 -11.83 9.39
CA LEU A 172 -6.37 -12.30 8.03
C LEU A 172 -5.45 -13.53 8.01
N ARG A 173 -4.44 -13.57 8.89
CA ARG A 173 -3.58 -14.76 9.06
C ARG A 173 -4.38 -15.98 9.51
N ARG A 174 -5.26 -15.81 10.50
CA ARG A 174 -6.11 -16.90 11.02
C ARG A 174 -7.06 -17.41 9.94
N GLU A 175 -7.71 -16.51 9.20
CA GLU A 175 -8.57 -16.85 8.06
C GLU A 175 -7.78 -17.68 7.02
N PHE A 176 -6.58 -17.24 6.63
CA PHE A 176 -5.80 -17.94 5.61
C PHE A 176 -5.31 -19.31 6.08
N HIS A 177 -4.86 -19.42 7.32
CA HIS A 177 -4.48 -20.71 7.91
C HIS A 177 -5.67 -21.67 8.00
N ALA A 178 -6.85 -21.17 8.36
CA ALA A 178 -8.06 -21.98 8.44
C ALA A 178 -8.46 -22.53 7.06
N TYR A 179 -8.36 -21.70 6.02
CA TYR A 179 -8.55 -22.15 4.64
C TYR A 179 -7.59 -23.29 4.27
N ILE A 180 -6.28 -23.10 4.45
CA ILE A 180 -5.26 -24.12 4.12
C ILE A 180 -5.49 -25.42 4.89
N ALA A 181 -5.78 -25.33 6.19
CA ALA A 181 -6.03 -26.49 7.03
C ALA A 181 -7.28 -27.26 6.56
N ARG A 182 -8.33 -26.55 6.16
CA ARG A 182 -9.58 -27.13 5.66
C ARG A 182 -9.41 -27.80 4.30
N THR A 183 -8.65 -27.19 3.39
CA THR A 183 -8.43 -27.73 2.03
C THR A 183 -7.29 -28.71 1.96
N ARG A 184 -6.46 -28.82 3.01
CA ARG A 184 -5.27 -29.71 3.07
C ARG A 184 -4.31 -29.50 1.90
N THR A 185 -4.06 -28.24 1.56
CA THR A 185 -3.27 -27.84 0.38
C THR A 185 -1.79 -27.56 0.68
N LEU A 186 -1.37 -27.67 1.94
CA LEU A 186 0.02 -27.50 2.34
C LEU A 186 0.89 -28.63 1.78
N ARG A 187 2.00 -28.28 1.11
CA ARG A 187 2.88 -29.23 0.43
C ARG A 187 4.25 -29.38 1.10
N LYS A 188 4.90 -28.26 1.42
CA LYS A 188 6.25 -28.25 1.99
C LYS A 188 6.34 -27.27 3.14
N VAL A 189 7.15 -27.62 4.13
CA VAL A 189 7.48 -26.78 5.27
C VAL A 189 8.99 -26.84 5.47
N PHE A 190 9.61 -25.69 5.66
CA PHE A 190 11.04 -25.58 5.93
C PHE A 190 11.30 -24.59 7.06
N ILE A 191 11.91 -25.07 8.14
CA ILE A 191 12.25 -24.25 9.30
C ILE A 191 13.65 -23.68 9.10
N SER A 192 13.78 -22.36 9.25
CA SER A 192 15.05 -21.64 9.13
C SER A 192 15.31 -20.76 10.35
N ILE A 193 16.48 -20.12 10.40
CA ILE A 193 16.81 -19.11 11.41
C ILE A 193 15.87 -17.89 11.30
N LYS A 194 15.42 -17.52 10.09
CA LYS A 194 14.57 -16.33 9.87
C LYS A 194 13.12 -16.54 10.31
N GLY A 195 12.66 -17.78 10.26
CA GLY A 195 11.26 -18.14 10.42
C GLY A 195 10.94 -19.46 9.73
N ILE A 196 9.66 -19.74 9.59
CA ILE A 196 9.11 -20.95 9.00
C ILE A 196 8.62 -20.61 7.59
N TYR A 197 9.16 -21.29 6.60
CA TYR A 197 8.71 -21.22 5.22
C TYR A 197 7.63 -22.25 4.98
N PHE A 198 6.51 -21.81 4.41
CA PHE A 198 5.39 -22.66 4.03
C PHE A 198 5.19 -22.59 2.53
N GLN A 199 4.85 -23.73 1.93
CA GLN A 199 4.47 -23.82 0.53
C GLN A 199 3.14 -24.55 0.42
N ALA A 200 2.14 -23.93 -0.20
CA ALA A 200 0.82 -24.53 -0.45
C ALA A 200 0.42 -24.39 -1.92
N GLU A 201 -0.38 -25.34 -2.40
CA GLU A 201 -0.90 -25.35 -3.76
C GLU A 201 -2.38 -24.93 -3.75
N VAL A 202 -2.67 -23.73 -4.23
CA VAL A 202 -4.02 -23.15 -4.24
C VAL A 202 -4.45 -22.92 -5.69
N GLN A 203 -5.55 -23.54 -6.13
CA GLN A 203 -6.08 -23.42 -7.50
C GLN A 203 -5.01 -23.56 -8.60
N GLY A 204 -4.07 -24.52 -8.45
CA GLY A 204 -2.99 -24.77 -9.40
C GLY A 204 -1.81 -23.77 -9.34
N THR A 205 -1.85 -22.78 -8.45
CA THR A 205 -0.73 -21.87 -8.19
C THR A 205 -0.01 -22.29 -6.92
N THR A 206 1.31 -22.37 -6.98
CA THR A 206 2.13 -22.63 -5.79
C THR A 206 2.40 -21.31 -5.08
N LEU A 207 1.93 -21.20 -3.84
CA LEU A 207 2.18 -20.06 -2.96
C LEU A 207 3.31 -20.41 -1.98
N THR A 208 4.25 -19.49 -1.79
CA THR A 208 5.35 -19.61 -0.84
C THR A 208 5.43 -18.36 0.03
N TRP A 209 5.31 -18.51 1.34
CA TRP A 209 5.42 -17.39 2.28
C TRP A 209 6.28 -17.77 3.49
N VAL A 210 6.74 -16.74 4.20
CA VAL A 210 7.52 -16.89 5.44
C VAL A 210 6.75 -16.32 6.62
N GLU A 211 6.65 -17.11 7.68
CA GLU A 211 6.17 -16.64 8.98
C GLU A 211 7.35 -16.49 9.93
N PRO A 212 7.54 -15.32 10.58
CA PRO A 212 8.60 -15.16 11.56
C PRO A 212 8.34 -16.04 12.78
N HIS A 213 9.41 -16.47 13.45
CA HIS A 213 9.30 -17.09 14.76
C HIS A 213 8.58 -16.16 15.75
N ALA A 214 7.80 -16.73 16.66
CA ALA A 214 7.01 -15.99 17.66
C ALA A 214 7.90 -15.40 18.77
N PHE A 215 8.84 -14.54 18.39
CA PHE A 215 9.68 -13.77 19.30
C PHE A 215 9.16 -12.34 19.43
N ALA A 216 9.31 -11.75 20.61
CA ALA A 216 8.98 -10.35 20.86
C ALA A 216 10.00 -9.42 20.18
N GLN A 217 9.88 -9.25 18.86
CA GLN A 217 10.71 -8.32 18.11
C GLN A 217 10.22 -6.88 18.36
N GLN A 218 11.14 -5.99 18.68
CA GLN A 218 10.80 -4.57 18.84
C GLN A 218 11.01 -3.82 17.52
N PRO A 219 10.03 -3.02 17.08
CA PRO A 219 10.17 -2.21 15.88
C PRO A 219 11.29 -1.18 16.04
N THR A 220 12.25 -1.16 15.11
CA THR A 220 13.42 -0.26 15.13
C THR A 220 13.16 1.02 14.34
N MET A 221 13.82 2.13 14.71
CA MET A 221 13.63 3.42 14.03
C MET A 221 14.17 3.47 12.59
N GLU A 222 15.02 2.52 12.19
CA GLU A 222 15.68 2.52 10.88
C GLU A 222 14.69 2.26 9.72
N VAL A 223 13.58 1.58 10.03
CA VAL A 223 12.59 1.19 9.02
C VAL A 223 11.55 2.31 8.83
N ASP A 224 11.30 2.69 7.58
CA ASP A 224 10.20 3.61 7.25
C ASP A 224 8.84 2.88 7.27
N TYR A 225 8.27 2.73 8.46
CA TYR A 225 6.94 2.11 8.66
C TYR A 225 5.82 2.81 7.89
N ARG A 226 5.97 4.09 7.50
CA ARG A 226 4.91 4.78 6.74
C ARG A 226 4.76 4.19 5.34
N VAL A 227 5.89 3.78 4.74
CA VAL A 227 5.91 3.08 3.46
C VAL A 227 5.32 1.69 3.64
N MET A 228 5.77 0.94 4.66
CA MET A 228 5.28 -0.41 4.95
C MET A 228 3.76 -0.44 5.21
N LEU A 229 3.23 0.51 5.99
CA LEU A 229 1.78 0.63 6.22
C LEU A 229 0.98 0.92 4.94
N SER A 230 1.59 1.57 3.94
CA SER A 230 0.94 1.81 2.65
C SER A 230 0.87 0.52 1.82
N PHE A 231 1.90 -0.32 1.87
CA PHE A 231 1.88 -1.66 1.27
C PHE A 231 0.91 -2.59 1.99
N MET A 232 0.94 -2.58 3.32
CA MET A 232 0.02 -3.38 4.15
C MET A 232 -1.44 -3.04 3.85
N GLU A 233 -1.81 -1.76 3.68
CA GLU A 233 -3.17 -1.38 3.28
C GLU A 233 -3.60 -1.99 1.94
N LEU A 234 -2.69 -2.05 0.96
CA LEU A 234 -2.94 -2.69 -0.33
C LEU A 234 -3.07 -4.21 -0.20
N TYR A 235 -2.15 -4.84 0.54
CA TYR A 235 -2.10 -6.28 0.73
C TYR A 235 -3.26 -6.80 1.59
N GLU A 236 -3.70 -6.05 2.61
CA GLU A 236 -4.93 -6.35 3.36
C GLU A 236 -6.13 -6.43 2.41
N ALA A 237 -6.25 -5.47 1.48
CA ALA A 237 -7.32 -5.47 0.49
C ALA A 237 -7.19 -6.65 -0.47
N LEU A 238 -6.00 -6.89 -1.03
CA LEU A 238 -5.74 -8.01 -1.94
C LEU A 238 -6.07 -9.36 -1.30
N LEU A 239 -5.55 -9.63 -0.10
CA LEU A 239 -5.80 -10.88 0.61
C LEU A 239 -7.29 -11.02 0.98
N THR A 240 -7.98 -9.94 1.36
CA THR A 240 -9.43 -9.98 1.61
C THR A 240 -10.19 -10.36 0.33
N PHE A 241 -9.85 -9.79 -0.83
CA PHE A 241 -10.46 -10.15 -2.12
C PHE A 241 -10.20 -11.61 -2.49
N VAL A 242 -8.98 -12.09 -2.29
CA VAL A 242 -8.60 -13.46 -2.62
C VAL A 242 -9.33 -14.45 -1.71
N GLN A 243 -9.29 -14.23 -0.39
CA GLN A 243 -9.97 -15.09 0.58
C GLN A 243 -11.48 -15.11 0.37
N TYR A 244 -12.11 -13.97 0.08
CA TYR A 244 -13.54 -13.91 -0.23
C TYR A 244 -13.91 -14.91 -1.34
N LYS A 245 -13.15 -14.93 -2.43
CA LYS A 245 -13.39 -15.88 -3.52
C LYS A 245 -13.08 -17.32 -3.10
N LEU A 246 -11.93 -17.57 -2.46
CA LEU A 246 -11.52 -18.91 -2.03
C LEU A 246 -12.55 -19.57 -1.09
N TYR A 247 -13.11 -18.81 -0.15
CA TYR A 247 -14.15 -19.29 0.75
C TYR A 247 -15.45 -19.59 0.02
N HIS A 248 -15.90 -18.68 -0.86
CA HIS A 248 -17.11 -18.90 -1.65
C HIS A 248 -16.99 -20.07 -2.63
N ASP A 249 -15.83 -20.28 -3.24
CA ASP A 249 -15.56 -21.43 -4.12
C ASP A 249 -15.65 -22.78 -3.34
N GLN A 250 -15.46 -22.75 -2.01
CA GLN A 250 -15.64 -23.90 -1.10
C GLN A 250 -17.03 -23.93 -0.44
N GLY A 251 -17.94 -23.03 -0.81
CA GLY A 251 -19.28 -22.94 -0.23
C GLY A 251 -19.32 -22.42 1.22
N LEU A 252 -18.29 -21.71 1.67
CA LEU A 252 -18.19 -21.16 3.03
C LEU A 252 -18.56 -19.68 3.06
N ALA A 253 -19.13 -19.24 4.18
CA ALA A 253 -19.37 -17.83 4.45
C ALA A 253 -18.04 -17.09 4.71
N TYR A 254 -17.91 -15.88 4.17
CA TYR A 254 -16.78 -14.99 4.45
C TYR A 254 -17.29 -13.62 4.96
N PRO A 255 -16.67 -13.03 6.01
CA PRO A 255 -15.60 -13.58 6.84
C PRO A 255 -16.10 -14.69 7.78
N PRO A 256 -15.24 -15.67 8.15
CA PRO A 256 -15.62 -16.70 9.11
C PRO A 256 -15.83 -16.09 10.50
N THR A 257 -16.78 -16.65 11.25
CA THR A 257 -17.05 -16.25 12.64
C THR A 257 -15.99 -16.82 13.58
N LEU A 258 -15.59 -16.06 14.58
CA LEU A 258 -14.70 -16.53 15.65
C LEU A 258 -15.54 -16.92 16.87
N ASP A 259 -15.22 -18.05 17.49
CA ASP A 259 -15.75 -18.40 18.81
C ASP A 259 -14.95 -17.65 19.88
N ASP A 260 -15.59 -16.68 20.52
CA ASP A 260 -14.97 -15.83 21.55
C ASP A 260 -14.43 -16.64 22.74
N THR A 261 -15.05 -17.78 23.07
CA THR A 261 -14.61 -18.61 24.20
C THR A 261 -13.30 -19.33 23.89
N LEU A 262 -13.21 -19.92 22.70
CA LEU A 262 -12.01 -20.60 22.20
C LEU A 262 -10.90 -19.60 21.85
N ASP A 263 -11.25 -18.39 21.39
CA ASP A 263 -10.26 -17.35 21.15
C ASP A 263 -9.65 -16.85 22.46
N ALA A 264 -10.49 -16.65 23.49
CA ALA A 264 -10.03 -16.29 24.83
C ALA A 264 -9.14 -17.38 25.46
N SER A 265 -9.37 -18.66 25.15
CA SER A 265 -8.52 -19.77 25.59
C SER A 265 -7.24 -19.94 24.76
N GLY A 266 -7.00 -19.09 23.75
CA GLY A 266 -5.80 -19.13 22.91
C GLY A 266 -5.80 -20.24 21.85
N ALA A 267 -6.95 -20.85 21.56
CA ALA A 267 -7.06 -21.98 20.64
C ALA A 267 -6.77 -21.61 19.16
N SER A 268 -6.57 -20.31 18.87
CA SER A 268 -6.06 -19.76 17.60
C SER A 268 -6.81 -20.26 16.37
N LEU A 269 -6.34 -21.34 15.74
CA LEU A 269 -6.94 -21.92 14.53
C LEU A 269 -8.27 -22.62 14.82
N SER A 270 -8.37 -23.29 15.97
CA SER A 270 -9.59 -24.01 16.38
C SER A 270 -10.73 -23.09 16.77
N ALA A 271 -10.46 -21.80 17.02
CA ALA A 271 -11.48 -20.79 17.30
C ALA A 271 -12.21 -20.31 16.02
N VAL A 272 -11.71 -20.65 14.83
CA VAL A 272 -12.34 -20.25 13.56
C VAL A 272 -13.49 -21.19 13.22
N VAL A 273 -14.72 -20.69 13.30
CA VAL A 273 -15.94 -21.44 12.97
C VAL A 273 -16.24 -21.26 11.48
N LEU A 274 -16.14 -22.36 10.72
CA LEU A 274 -16.42 -22.39 9.28
C LEU A 274 -17.89 -22.74 9.05
N GLN A 275 -18.70 -21.73 8.74
CA GLN A 275 -20.12 -21.90 8.41
C GLN A 275 -20.32 -21.98 6.89
N PRO A 276 -21.32 -22.74 6.40
CA PRO A 276 -21.70 -22.71 4.99
C PRO A 276 -22.24 -21.33 4.60
N ALA A 277 -22.09 -20.97 3.32
CA ALA A 277 -22.59 -19.69 2.81
C ALA A 277 -24.13 -19.63 2.86
N PRO A 278 -24.73 -18.47 3.21
CA PRO A 278 -26.18 -18.32 3.25
C PRO A 278 -26.78 -18.55 1.85
N GLY A 279 -27.63 -19.57 1.73
CA GLY A 279 -28.25 -20.00 0.46
C GLY A 279 -27.76 -21.36 -0.06
N GLN A 280 -26.69 -21.92 0.50
CA GLN A 280 -26.32 -23.33 0.32
C GLN A 280 -26.78 -24.10 1.55
N LEU A 281 -28.08 -24.41 1.61
CA LEU A 281 -28.56 -25.48 2.48
C LEU A 281 -27.86 -26.78 2.04
N ALA A 282 -27.22 -27.45 3.00
CA ALA A 282 -26.57 -28.73 2.80
C ALA A 282 -27.53 -29.68 2.07
N ALA A 283 -27.16 -30.05 0.85
CA ALA A 283 -27.66 -31.24 0.20
C ALA A 283 -26.82 -32.44 0.64
#